data_AF-A0A518H3R0-F1
#
_entry.id   AF-A0A518H3R0-F1
#
_cell.length_a   1.000
_cell.length_b   1.000
_cell.length_c   1.000
_cell.angle_alpha   90.00
_cell.angle_beta   90.00
_cell.angle_gamma   90.00
#
_symmetry.space_group_name_H-M   'P 1'
#
loop_
_entity.id
_entity.type
_entity.pdbx_description
1 polymer ?
#
loop_
_entity_poly.entity_id
_entity_poly.type
_entity_poly.pdbx_seq_one_letter_code
_entity_poly.pdbx_strand_id
1 'polypeptide(L)' 'MLIRIFDRGAATVIEAPADVVVHRGRVLGLPDMLEVRGAAGQEAVLLTESVAVSAARLGLYGLKVVEQPVARVRA' A
#
# COMPACT_ATOMS: atom_id res chain seq x y z
N MET A 1 8.01 2.35 -6.93
CA MET A 1 8.24 1.05 -6.26
C MET A 1 6.93 0.26 -6.26
N LEU A 2 6.97 -1.06 -6.49
CA LEU A 2 5.76 -1.90 -6.38
C LEU A 2 5.69 -2.53 -4.99
N ILE A 3 4.55 -2.40 -4.34
CA ILE A 3 4.28 -2.96 -3.02
C ILE A 3 3.08 -3.89 -3.15
N ARG A 4 3.23 -5.14 -2.69
CA ARG A 4 2.11 -6.07 -2.57
C ARG A 4 1.52 -5.95 -1.17
N ILE A 5 0.26 -5.59 -1.09
CA ILE A 5 -0.51 -5.43 0.14
C ILE A 5 -1.59 -6.51 0.18
N PHE A 6 -1.78 -7.14 1.33
CA PHE A 6 -2.89 -8.06 1.55
C PHE A 6 -3.97 -7.34 2.34
N ASP A 7 -5.12 -7.09 1.71
CA ASP A 7 -6.28 -6.48 2.35
C ASP A 7 -7.49 -7.39 2.15
N ARG A 8 -8.21 -7.70 3.23
CA ARG A 8 -9.45 -8.51 3.23
C ARG A 8 -9.34 -9.84 2.46
N GLY A 9 -8.19 -10.50 2.55
CA GLY A 9 -7.95 -11.79 1.89
C GLY A 9 -7.60 -11.70 0.40
N ALA A 10 -7.44 -10.50 -0.15
CA ALA A 10 -6.99 -10.28 -1.53
C ALA A 10 -5.62 -9.61 -1.57
N ALA A 11 -4.72 -10.11 -2.42
CA ALA A 11 -3.46 -9.45 -2.72
C ALA A 11 -3.71 -8.32 -3.73
N THR A 12 -3.44 -7.08 -3.33
CA THR A 12 -3.47 -5.91 -4.21
C THR A 12 -2.03 -5.43 -4.40
N VAL A 13 -1.64 -5.14 -5.64
CA VAL A 13 -0.35 -4.50 -5.91
C VAL A 13 -0.60 -3.01 -6.12
N ILE A 14 0.15 -2.20 -5.40
CA ILE A 14 0.15 -0.75 -5.57
C ILE A 14 1.52 -0.29 -6.04
N GLU A 15 1.52 0.70 -6.92
CA GLU A 15 2.68 1.53 -7.23
C GLU A 15 2.75 2.67 -6.22
N ALA A 16 3.91 2.85 -5.62
CA ALA A 16 4.20 3.89 -4.64
C ALA A 16 5.44 4.71 -5.07
N PRO A 17 5.53 5.98 -4.65
CA PRO A 17 6.74 6.79 -4.78
C PRO A 17 7.98 6.11 -4.18
N ALA A 18 9.17 6.47 -4.66
CA ALA A 18 10.42 5.80 -4.28
C ALA A 18 10.87 6.08 -2.84
N ASP A 19 10.36 7.15 -2.24
CA ASP A 19 10.64 7.60 -0.88
C ASP A 19 9.66 7.04 0.15
N VAL A 20 8.68 6.23 -0.27
CA VAL A 20 7.80 5.49 0.64
C VAL A 20 8.56 4.39 1.35
N VAL A 21 8.38 4.30 2.67
CA VAL A 21 8.99 3.26 3.51
C VAL A 21 7.90 2.27 3.97
N VAL A 22 8.19 0.98 3.86
CA VAL A 22 7.30 -0.08 4.35
C VAL A 22 7.83 -0.62 5.68
N HIS A 23 7.07 -0.38 6.74
CA HIS A 23 7.33 -0.91 8.07
C HIS A 23 6.57 -2.22 8.23
N ARG A 24 7.30 -3.34 8.16
CA ARG A 24 6.68 -4.66 8.28
C ARG A 24 6.37 -5.02 9.72
N GLY A 25 5.14 -5.45 9.98
CA GLY A 25 4.72 -5.99 11.28
C GLY A 25 5.48 -7.29 11.57
N ARG A 26 6.47 -7.24 12.47
CA ARG A 26 7.24 -8.44 12.87
C ARG A 26 6.51 -9.32 13.88
N VAL A 27 5.38 -8.85 14.41
CA VAL A 27 4.56 -9.55 15.41
C VAL A 27 3.25 -9.97 14.76
N LEU A 28 2.86 -11.21 15.01
CA LEU A 28 1.60 -11.77 14.50
C LEU A 28 0.42 -10.91 14.98
N GLY A 29 -0.33 -10.34 14.04
CA GLY A 29 -1.47 -9.45 14.33
C GLY A 29 -1.19 -7.95 14.26
N LEU A 30 0.07 -7.52 14.05
CA LEU A 30 0.36 -6.14 13.68
C LEU A 30 0.37 -6.00 12.15
N PRO A 31 -0.40 -5.05 11.57
CA PRO A 31 -0.42 -4.84 10.13
C PRO A 31 0.89 -4.21 9.66
N ASP A 32 1.22 -4.41 8.38
CA ASP A 32 2.24 -3.60 7.74
C ASP A 32 1.78 -2.13 7.66
N MET A 33 2.72 -1.22 7.80
CA MET A 33 2.46 0.22 7.70
C MET A 33 3.27 0.81 6.54
N LEU A 34 2.66 1.70 5.76
CA LEU A 34 3.31 2.49 4.74
C LEU A 34 3.50 3.91 5.25
N GLU A 35 4.74 4.35 5.36
CA GLU A 35 5.08 5.73 5.63
C GLU A 35 5.30 6.46 4.30
N VAL A 36 4.46 7.44 4.02
CA VAL A 36 4.59 8.31 2.85
C VAL A 36 5.08 9.68 3.33
N ARG A 37 6.20 10.14 2.77
CA ARG A 37 6.72 11.47 3.10
C ARG A 37 5.78 12.54 2.59
N GLY A 38 5.47 13.50 3.45
CA GLY A 38 4.81 14.73 3.06
C GLY A 38 5.70 15.61 2.18
N ALA A 39 5.11 16.65 1.60
CA ALA A 39 5.89 17.69 0.94
C ALA A 39 6.78 18.46 1.96
N ALA A 40 7.65 19.35 1.48
CA ALA A 40 8.49 20.17 2.33
C ALA A 40 7.66 20.92 3.39
N GLY A 41 7.97 20.69 4.68
CA GLY A 41 7.24 21.26 5.81
C GLY A 41 5.98 20.49 6.26
N GLN A 42 5.67 19.35 5.63
CA GLN A 42 4.59 18.45 6.05
C GLN A 42 5.14 17.22 6.76
N GLU A 43 4.40 16.74 7.76
CA GLU A 43 4.71 15.48 8.44
C GLU A 43 4.50 14.28 7.50
N ALA A 44 5.23 13.20 7.75
CA ALA A 44 5.00 11.94 7.07
C ALA A 44 3.66 11.34 7.53
N VAL A 45 2.96 10.68 6.60
CA VAL A 45 1.70 10.02 6.86
C VAL A 45 1.94 8.51 6.96
N LEU A 46 1.46 7.91 8.05
CA LEU A 46 1.49 6.47 8.26
C LEU A 46 0.13 5.87 7.90
N LEU A 47 0.14 4.94 6.95
CA LEU A 47 -1.05 4.26 6.43
C LEU A 47 -0.98 2.78 6.78
N THR A 48 -2.05 2.22 7.35
CA THR A 48 -2.21 0.77 7.41
C THR A 48 -2.45 0.21 6.00
N GLU A 49 -2.30 -1.11 5.83
CA GLU A 49 -2.57 -1.83 4.57
C GLU A 49 -3.89 -1.42 3.89
N SER A 50 -5.00 -1.47 4.63
CA SER A 50 -6.34 -1.17 4.10
C SER A 50 -6.51 0.30 3.70
N VAL A 51 -5.89 1.21 4.44
CA VAL A 51 -5.90 2.65 4.13
C VAL A 51 -4.99 2.93 2.94
N ALA A 52 -3.85 2.29 2.82
CA ALA A 52 -2.95 2.43 1.67
C ALA A 52 -3.62 1.99 0.36
N VAL A 53 -4.36 0.87 0.38
CA VAL A 53 -5.15 0.44 -0.79
C VAL A 53 -6.24 1.46 -1.13
N SER A 54 -6.94 1.98 -0.12
CA SER A 54 -7.98 3.00 -0.33
C SER A 54 -7.41 4.30 -0.90
N ALA A 55 -6.29 4.77 -0.35
CA ALA A 55 -5.57 5.93 -0.85
C ALA A 55 -5.10 5.74 -2.29
N ALA A 56 -4.58 4.57 -2.64
CA ALA A 56 -4.17 4.23 -4.00
C ALA A 56 -5.33 4.22 -5.01
N ARG A 57 -6.53 3.76 -4.60
CA ARG A 57 -7.75 3.83 -5.43
C ARG A 57 -8.25 5.26 -5.64
N LEU A 58 -8.01 6.12 -4.66
CA LEU A 58 -8.39 7.54 -4.71
C LEU A 58 -7.30 8.44 -5.33
N GLY A 59 -6.14 7.88 -5.70
CA GLY A 59 -5.02 8.64 -6.28
C GLY A 59 -4.33 9.59 -5.29
N LEU A 60 -4.38 9.29 -3.99
CA LEU A 60 -3.77 10.09 -2.94
C LEU A 60 -2.30 9.71 -2.71
N TYR A 61 -1.50 10.68 -2.24
CA TYR A 61 -0.10 10.48 -1.85
C TYR A 61 0.79 9.88 -2.97
N GLY A 62 0.41 10.07 -4.24
CA GLY A 62 1.11 9.47 -5.38
C GLY A 62 0.98 7.96 -5.49
N LEU A 63 0.09 7.34 -4.71
CA LEU A 63 -0.18 5.91 -4.74
C LEU A 63 -1.15 5.56 -5.87
N LYS A 64 -0.94 4.40 -6.51
CA LYS A 64 -1.82 3.89 -7.58
C LYS A 64 -1.99 2.39 -7.48
N VAL A 65 -3.21 1.90 -7.70
CA VAL A 65 -3.43 0.45 -7.85
C VAL A 65 -2.90 0.02 -9.22
N VAL A 66 -2.08 -1.02 -9.23
CA VAL A 66 -1.69 -1.70 -10.47
C VAL A 66 -2.78 -2.72 -10.76
N GLU A 67 -3.53 -2.51 -11.85
CA GLU A 67 -4.50 -3.50 -12.32
C GLU A 67 -3.76 -4.80 -12.64
N GLN A 68 -3.95 -5.81 -11.79
CA GLN A 68 -3.50 -7.15 -12.10
C GLN A 68 -4.60 -7.85 -12.90
N PRO A 69 -4.29 -8.42 -14.08
CA PRO A 69 -5.24 -9.28 -14.75
C PRO A 69 -5.59 -10.41 -13.79
N VAL A 70 -6.87 -10.56 -13.46
CA VAL A 70 -7.37 -11.59 -12.56
C VAL A 70 -6.90 -12.93 -13.11
N ALA A 71 -5.89 -13.52 -12.47
CA ALA A 71 -5.47 -14.87 -12.79
C ALA A 71 -6.65 -15.77 -12.43
N ARG A 72 -7.40 -16.22 -13.44
CA ARG A 72 -8.47 -17.20 -13.27
C ARG A 72 -7.85 -18.42 -12.62
N VAL A 73 -8.15 -18.63 -11.34
CA VAL A 73 -7.88 -19.88 -10.66
C VAL A 73 -8.64 -20.96 -11.44
N ARG A 74 -7.91 -21.85 -12.12
CA ARG A 74 -8.54 -23.03 -12.73
C ARG A 74 -9.04 -23.91 -11.58
N ALA A 75 -10.34 -24.16 -11.60
CA ALA A 75 -11.02 -25.11 -10.72
C ALA A 75 -10.58 -26.55 -11.02
#